data_AF-A0A352CC92-F1
#
_entry.id   AF-A0A352CC92-F1
#
_cell.length_a   1.000
_cell.length_b   1.000
_cell.length_c   1.000
_cell.angle_alpha   90.00
_cell.angle_beta   90.00
_cell.angle_gamma   90.00
#
_symmetry.space_group_name_H-M   'P 1'
#
loop_
_entity.id
_entity.type
_entity.pdbx_description
1 polymer ?
#
loop_
_entity_poly.entity_id
_entity_poly.type
_entity_poly.pdbx_seq_one_letter_code
_entity_poly.pdbx_strand_id
1 'polypeptide(L)'
;VYGGFLALRWLAARRNLFNRWRAYVYAVLDVSMLMVLIWSFTLQYQAPATLYLKAPTLFYVFILIALRALRFNPWVVLLTGATAAIGWTILVLIAAAQAGPGALTNDYRVYMTALAVLPGAEAEKLAAIVLVTGILAWAVARARDLLVRTNVEAAAAHNLSRFLDPGAAARVRDSVADLRPGDGEIKPAAILFLDLRGFSAACADLPGAGVIALLQDYQSRFVPILEAAGGSIDKYLGDGILVSFGTARATGREAADAAAVIPALLESAADWRRQRAAQGLPPLDLCIAFDHGNVVHGVVGHGDRLEFTVIGDAVNVAAKLEKHAKVEGARAIATFSAIAAARAQGWTGAGSRTVTAAKVEGISEPIDLVILEAIGG
;
A
#
# COMPACT_ATOMS: atom_id res chain seq x y z
N VAL A 1 1.70 10.05 46.07
CA VAL A 1 2.29 10.87 44.97
C VAL A 1 2.29 10.12 43.64
N TYR A 2 2.92 8.94 43.53
CA TYR A 2 3.02 8.20 42.26
C TYR A 2 1.67 7.84 41.60
N GLY A 3 0.70 7.37 42.40
CA GLY A 3 -0.65 7.07 41.90
C GLY A 3 -1.37 8.28 41.31
N GLY A 4 -1.18 9.48 41.88
CA GLY A 4 -1.76 10.71 41.35
C GLY A 4 -1.14 11.12 40.00
N PHE A 5 0.17 10.93 39.85
CA PHE A 5 0.87 11.18 38.59
C PHE A 5 0.45 10.20 37.48
N LEU A 6 0.33 8.91 37.80
CA LEU A 6 -0.19 7.88 36.89
C LEU A 6 -1.62 8.19 36.44
N ALA A 7 -2.49 8.62 37.37
CA ALA A 7 -3.86 9.02 37.08
C ALA A 7 -3.93 10.26 36.16
N LEU A 8 -3.11 11.28 36.41
CA LEU A 8 -3.01 12.48 35.56
C LEU A 8 -2.55 12.11 34.14
N ARG A 9 -1.54 11.24 34.03
CA ARG A 9 -1.00 10.74 32.74
C ARG A 9 -2.04 9.93 31.96
N TRP A 10 -2.79 9.07 32.65
CA TRP A 10 -3.87 8.29 32.06
C TRP A 10 -5.02 9.19 31.57
N LEU A 11 -5.40 10.20 32.36
CA LEU A 11 -6.42 11.18 31.99
C LEU A 11 -6.01 12.03 30.77
N ALA A 12 -4.75 12.46 30.72
CA ALA A 12 -4.19 13.19 29.60
C ALA A 12 -4.10 12.33 28.32
N ALA A 13 -3.83 11.03 28.45
CA ALA A 13 -3.84 10.08 27.34
C ALA A 13 -5.25 9.92 26.76
N ARG A 14 -6.28 9.80 27.60
CA ARG A 14 -7.70 9.71 27.16
C ARG A 14 -8.20 10.94 26.43
N ARG A 15 -7.64 12.12 26.69
CA ARG A 15 -8.03 13.38 26.03
C ARG A 15 -7.26 13.65 24.73
N ASN A 16 -6.50 12.68 24.22
CA ASN A 16 -5.70 12.78 22.99
C ASN A 16 -4.72 13.98 22.95
N LEU A 17 -4.33 14.50 24.11
CA LEU A 17 -3.42 15.65 24.26
C LEU A 17 -1.93 15.24 24.14
N PHE A 18 -1.64 14.25 23.30
CA PHE A 18 -0.33 13.58 23.24
C PHE A 18 0.62 14.30 22.26
N ASN A 19 1.26 15.36 22.72
CA ASN A 19 2.37 15.99 21.99
C ASN A 19 3.68 15.19 22.16
N ARG A 20 4.45 15.04 21.07
CA ARG A 20 5.72 14.28 21.02
C ARG A 20 6.71 14.67 22.13
N TRP A 21 6.74 15.94 22.53
CA TRP A 21 7.66 16.46 23.55
C TRP A 21 7.36 15.98 24.97
N ARG A 22 6.09 15.72 25.31
CA ARG A 22 5.71 15.27 26.67
C ARG A 22 6.25 13.88 27.01
N ALA A 23 6.51 13.04 26.00
CA ALA A 23 7.12 11.72 26.20
C ALA A 23 8.53 11.82 26.82
N TYR A 24 9.30 12.84 26.45
CA TYR A 24 10.64 13.08 27.00
C TYR A 24 10.57 13.58 28.45
N VAL A 25 9.64 14.50 28.74
CA VAL A 25 9.42 15.00 30.11
C VAL A 25 9.02 13.86 31.05
N TYR A 26 8.08 12.99 30.64
CA TYR A 26 7.69 11.83 31.43
C TYR A 26 8.81 10.79 31.56
N ALA A 27 9.71 10.71 30.59
CA ALA A 27 10.88 9.83 30.65
C ALA A 27 11.78 10.22 31.82
N VAL A 28 12.16 11.50 31.88
CA VAL A 28 12.99 12.07 32.95
C VAL A 28 12.27 11.99 34.29
N LEU A 29 10.99 12.34 34.35
CA LEU A 29 10.24 12.41 35.61
C LEU A 29 10.08 11.02 36.26
N ASP A 30 9.73 9.98 35.50
CA ASP A 30 9.59 8.62 36.06
C ASP A 30 10.91 8.11 36.65
N VAL A 31 12.04 8.35 35.97
CA VAL A 31 13.37 7.96 36.47
C VAL A 31 13.78 8.80 37.66
N SER A 32 13.57 10.11 37.61
CA SER A 32 13.88 11.02 38.72
C SER A 32 13.11 10.63 39.98
N MET A 33 11.83 10.24 39.84
CA MET A 33 11.04 9.78 40.96
C MET A 33 11.54 8.45 41.51
N LEU A 34 11.98 7.53 40.65
CA LEU A 34 12.66 6.31 41.09
C LEU A 34 13.97 6.64 41.84
N MET A 35 14.76 7.59 41.36
CA MET A 35 16.00 8.01 42.05
C MET A 35 15.69 8.56 43.44
N VAL A 36 14.68 9.43 43.56
CA VAL A 36 14.22 9.95 44.87
C VAL A 36 13.74 8.81 45.78
N LEU A 37 13.06 7.80 45.23
CA LEU A 37 12.64 6.62 46.00
C LEU A 37 13.85 5.81 46.48
N ILE A 38 14.86 5.61 45.63
CA ILE A 38 16.13 4.96 46.03
C ILE A 38 16.83 5.78 47.11
N TRP A 39 16.77 7.11 47.06
CA TRP A 39 17.38 7.99 48.07
C TRP A 39 16.54 8.14 49.35
N SER A 40 15.33 7.55 49.37
CA SER A 40 14.32 7.89 50.38
C SER A 40 14.79 7.69 51.81
N PHE A 41 15.57 6.65 52.14
CA PHE A 41 16.00 6.46 53.54
C PHE A 41 17.13 7.40 53.94
N THR A 42 17.96 7.86 53.01
CA THR A 42 18.95 8.91 53.28
C THR A 42 18.23 10.24 53.54
N LEU A 43 17.16 10.53 52.79
CA LEU A 43 16.38 11.75 52.94
C LEU A 43 15.48 11.72 54.20
N GLN A 44 14.85 10.58 54.50
CA GLN A 44 13.84 10.47 55.55
C GLN A 44 14.40 10.03 56.90
N TYR A 45 15.36 9.09 56.91
CA TYR A 45 15.88 8.48 58.13
C TYR A 45 17.33 8.90 58.43
N GLN A 46 17.89 9.84 57.66
CA GLN A 46 19.30 10.27 57.76
C GLN A 46 20.31 9.11 57.70
N ALA A 47 19.93 8.01 57.06
CA ALA A 47 20.79 6.85 56.93
C ALA A 47 21.92 7.13 55.92
N PRO A 48 23.16 6.63 56.15
CA PRO A 48 24.26 6.81 55.22
C PRO A 48 23.92 6.28 53.82
N ALA A 49 24.17 7.08 52.79
CA ALA A 49 23.88 6.72 51.40
C ALA A 49 24.66 5.47 50.92
N THR A 50 25.75 5.11 51.59
CA THR A 50 26.55 3.90 51.33
C THR A 50 25.75 2.60 51.45
N LEU A 51 24.67 2.57 52.24
CA LEU A 51 23.78 1.41 52.35
C LEU A 51 23.07 1.11 51.02
N TYR A 52 22.66 2.15 50.30
CA TYR A 52 21.95 2.00 49.02
C TYR A 52 22.83 1.64 47.86
N LEU A 53 24.11 2.01 47.91
CA LEU A 53 25.07 1.54 46.93
C LEU A 53 25.14 0.01 46.93
N LYS A 54 24.93 -0.64 48.07
CA LYS A 54 24.94 -2.10 48.23
C LYS A 54 23.56 -2.76 48.01
N ALA A 55 22.49 -1.97 48.01
CA ALA A 55 21.13 -2.49 47.88
C ALA A 55 20.84 -2.93 46.44
N PRO A 56 19.99 -3.94 46.22
CA PRO A 56 19.61 -4.41 44.87
C PRO A 56 18.66 -3.44 44.14
N THR A 57 18.41 -2.25 44.69
CA THR A 57 17.46 -1.26 44.15
C THR A 57 17.86 -0.74 42.77
N LEU A 58 19.13 -0.86 42.39
CA LEU A 58 19.61 -0.54 41.05
C LEU A 58 18.87 -1.34 39.96
N PHE A 59 18.38 -2.55 40.25
CA PHE A 59 17.69 -3.38 39.25
C PHE A 59 16.43 -2.71 38.69
N TYR A 60 15.76 -1.85 39.46
CA TYR A 60 14.58 -1.10 39.01
C TYR A 60 14.89 -0.11 37.88
N VAL A 61 16.13 0.39 37.81
CA VAL A 61 16.59 1.27 36.72
C VAL A 61 16.54 0.54 35.39
N PHE A 62 17.08 -0.68 35.34
CA PHE A 62 17.10 -1.49 34.11
C PHE A 62 15.68 -1.84 33.65
N ILE A 63 14.77 -2.12 34.58
CA ILE A 63 13.35 -2.36 34.25
C ILE A 63 12.73 -1.11 33.60
N LEU A 64 12.98 0.09 34.15
CA LEU A 64 12.46 1.32 33.53
C LEU A 64 13.05 1.57 32.14
N ILE A 65 14.36 1.38 31.96
CA ILE A 65 15.01 1.52 30.64
C ILE A 65 14.41 0.53 29.64
N ALA A 66 14.22 -0.72 30.03
CA ALA A 66 13.58 -1.74 29.19
C ALA A 66 12.13 -1.38 28.83
N LEU A 67 11.33 -0.91 29.79
CA LEU A 67 9.95 -0.45 29.52
C LEU A 67 9.90 0.73 28.54
N ARG A 68 10.96 1.54 28.46
CA ARG A 68 11.04 2.64 27.48
C ARG A 68 11.36 2.17 26.08
N ALA A 69 12.05 1.03 25.92
CA ALA A 69 12.28 0.44 24.61
C ALA A 69 10.96 0.11 23.90
N LEU A 70 9.92 -0.26 24.64
CA LEU A 70 8.57 -0.53 24.12
C LEU A 70 7.90 0.67 23.44
N ARG A 71 8.41 1.90 23.63
CA ARG A 71 7.89 3.10 22.94
C ARG A 71 8.44 3.27 21.52
N PHE A 72 9.31 2.37 21.06
CA PHE A 72 9.95 2.41 19.73
C PHE A 72 10.62 3.77 19.41
N ASN A 73 11.12 4.48 20.43
CA ASN A 73 11.84 5.74 20.27
C ASN A 73 13.19 5.66 20.99
N PRO A 74 14.33 5.57 20.26
CA PRO A 74 15.64 5.37 20.86
C PRO A 74 16.06 6.55 21.73
N TRP A 75 15.65 7.77 21.41
CA TRP A 75 15.97 8.96 22.19
C TRP A 75 15.35 8.95 23.59
N VAL A 76 14.16 8.37 23.72
CA VAL A 76 13.49 8.22 25.02
C VAL A 76 14.23 7.21 25.89
N VAL A 77 14.78 6.15 25.30
CA VAL A 77 15.63 5.16 25.99
C VAL A 77 16.92 5.82 26.48
N LEU A 78 17.63 6.52 25.58
CA LEU A 78 18.85 7.25 25.90
C LEU A 78 18.64 8.27 27.04
N LEU A 79 17.57 9.06 26.96
CA LEU A 79 17.26 10.06 27.98
C LEU A 79 16.97 9.41 29.35
N THR A 80 16.27 8.27 29.35
CA THR A 80 15.96 7.51 30.57
C THR A 80 17.23 6.96 31.21
N GLY A 81 18.10 6.34 30.42
CA GLY A 81 19.38 5.84 30.90
C GLY A 81 20.33 6.94 31.36
N ALA A 82 20.41 8.05 30.64
CA ALA A 82 21.22 9.21 31.04
C ALA A 82 20.74 9.81 32.37
N THR A 83 19.42 9.95 32.54
CA THR A 83 18.84 10.44 33.80
C THR A 83 19.18 9.49 34.97
N ALA A 84 19.13 8.18 34.73
CA ALA A 84 19.44 7.19 35.75
C ALA A 84 20.94 7.17 36.10
N ALA A 85 21.81 7.28 35.09
CA ALA A 85 23.26 7.38 35.26
C ALA A 85 23.62 8.62 36.10
N ILE A 86 23.07 9.79 35.75
CA ILE A 86 23.26 11.04 36.51
C ILE A 86 22.77 10.87 37.95
N GLY A 87 21.58 10.32 38.15
CA GLY A 87 21.03 10.07 39.48
C GLY A 87 21.91 9.13 40.32
N TRP A 88 22.43 8.06 39.72
CA TRP A 88 23.34 7.15 40.40
C TRP A 88 24.67 7.83 40.75
N THR A 89 25.25 8.61 39.83
CA THR A 89 26.47 9.38 40.09
C THR A 89 26.29 10.35 41.25
N ILE A 90 25.16 11.07 41.31
CA ILE A 90 24.84 11.97 42.44
C ILE A 90 24.80 11.19 43.76
N LEU A 91 24.18 10.01 43.79
CA LEU A 91 24.14 9.18 44.99
C LEU A 91 25.52 8.74 45.46
N VAL A 92 26.39 8.34 44.52
CA VAL A 92 27.79 7.95 44.81
C VAL A 92 28.57 9.13 45.39
N LEU A 93 28.42 10.34 44.83
CA LEU A 93 29.07 11.55 45.33
C LEU A 93 28.59 11.91 46.74
N ILE A 94 27.28 11.81 47.00
CA ILE A 94 26.70 12.04 48.34
C ILE A 94 27.26 11.01 49.33
N ALA A 95 27.31 9.72 48.95
CA ALA A 95 27.84 8.65 49.79
C ALA A 95 29.33 8.87 50.11
N ALA A 96 30.14 9.26 49.13
CA ALA A 96 31.54 9.58 49.33
C ALA A 96 31.74 10.79 50.26
N ALA A 97 30.90 11.83 50.12
CA ALA A 97 30.95 13.01 50.99
C ALA A 97 30.55 12.69 52.44
N GLN A 98 29.53 11.85 52.65
CA GLN A 98 29.06 11.45 53.98
C GLN A 98 30.01 10.50 54.70
N ALA A 99 30.75 9.68 53.96
CA ALA A 99 31.62 8.66 54.54
C ALA A 99 32.91 9.25 55.17
N GLY A 100 33.28 10.49 54.84
CA GLY A 100 34.40 11.22 55.43
C GLY A 100 35.79 10.86 54.87
N PRO A 101 36.86 11.54 55.32
CA PRO A 101 38.23 11.30 54.84
C PRO A 101 38.70 9.88 55.19
N GLY A 102 39.07 9.08 54.17
CA GLY A 102 39.58 7.72 54.34
C GLY A 102 38.55 6.59 54.16
N ALA A 103 37.29 6.91 53.87
CA ALA A 103 36.24 5.91 53.65
C ALA A 103 36.13 5.39 52.20
N LEU A 104 37.02 5.85 51.31
CA LEU A 104 37.25 5.22 50.02
C LEU A 104 38.14 4.00 50.23
N THR A 105 37.67 2.83 49.82
CA THR A 105 38.43 1.59 49.90
C THR A 105 38.61 0.99 48.52
N ASN A 106 39.75 0.31 48.31
CA ASN A 106 39.96 -0.57 47.16
C ASN A 106 39.81 -2.05 47.55
N ASP A 107 39.53 -2.35 48.82
CA ASP A 107 39.32 -3.70 49.32
C ASP A 107 37.82 -4.02 49.34
N TYR A 108 37.43 -5.02 48.54
CA TYR A 108 36.05 -5.50 48.45
C TYR A 108 35.51 -6.01 49.79
N ARG A 109 36.35 -6.60 50.64
CA ARG A 109 35.94 -7.14 51.94
C ARG A 109 35.53 -6.00 52.87
N VAL A 110 36.33 -4.94 52.91
CA VAL A 110 36.04 -3.71 53.68
C VAL A 110 34.80 -3.01 53.11
N TYR A 111 34.66 -2.97 51.79
CA TYR A 111 33.46 -2.45 51.15
C TYR A 111 32.20 -3.21 51.59
N MET A 112 32.24 -4.54 51.69
CA MET A 112 31.06 -5.31 52.10
C MET A 112 30.69 -5.12 53.57
N THR A 113 31.67 -5.06 54.48
CA THR A 113 31.42 -5.09 55.93
C THR A 113 31.34 -3.72 56.61
N ALA A 114 31.92 -2.67 56.01
CA ALA A 114 31.94 -1.31 56.57
C ALA A 114 31.12 -0.32 55.72
N LEU A 115 30.86 0.88 56.25
CA LEU A 115 30.23 1.99 55.52
C LEU A 115 31.22 2.71 54.58
N ALA A 116 31.97 1.94 53.79
CA ALA A 116 32.96 2.43 52.84
C ALA A 116 32.40 2.45 51.40
N VAL A 117 33.00 3.28 50.54
CA VAL A 117 32.69 3.35 49.11
C VAL A 117 33.82 2.72 48.32
N LEU A 118 33.49 1.84 47.38
CA LEU A 118 34.43 1.22 46.44
C LEU A 118 34.19 1.81 45.05
N PRO A 119 35.01 2.78 44.59
CA PRO A 119 34.79 3.45 43.30
C PRO A 119 34.69 2.50 42.12
N GLY A 120 35.50 1.42 42.11
CA GLY A 120 35.45 0.41 41.04
C GLY A 120 34.09 -0.27 40.92
N ALA A 121 33.47 -0.67 42.04
CA ALA A 121 32.16 -1.31 42.03
C ALA A 121 31.04 -0.35 41.60
N GLU A 122 31.16 0.94 41.92
CA GLU A 122 30.20 1.94 41.44
C GLU A 122 30.39 2.28 39.96
N ALA A 123 31.64 2.29 39.48
CA ALA A 123 31.96 2.46 38.07
C ALA A 123 31.40 1.30 37.22
N GLU A 124 31.48 0.06 37.70
CA GLU A 124 30.89 -1.12 37.03
C GLU A 124 29.37 -0.98 36.88
N LYS A 125 28.67 -0.52 37.92
CA LYS A 125 27.22 -0.27 37.87
C LYS A 125 26.84 0.82 36.89
N LEU A 126 27.61 1.92 36.87
CA LEU A 126 27.42 3.02 35.92
C LEU A 126 27.65 2.54 34.48
N ALA A 127 28.71 1.76 34.26
CA ALA A 127 29.00 1.14 32.97
C ALA A 127 27.86 0.22 32.52
N ALA A 128 27.28 -0.56 33.44
CA ALA A 128 26.12 -1.40 33.14
C ALA A 128 24.88 -0.58 32.71
N ILE A 129 24.57 0.54 33.39
CA ILE A 129 23.48 1.45 32.97
C ILE A 129 23.72 1.96 31.55
N VAL A 130 24.93 2.48 31.27
CA VAL A 130 25.27 3.05 29.97
C VAL A 130 25.22 1.99 28.88
N LEU A 131 25.79 0.81 29.12
CA LEU A 131 25.85 -0.28 28.15
C LEU A 131 24.44 -0.81 27.80
N VAL A 132 23.62 -1.13 28.82
CA VAL A 132 22.24 -1.61 28.59
C VAL A 132 21.41 -0.56 27.87
N THR A 133 21.55 0.72 28.25
CA THR A 133 20.87 1.82 27.57
C THR A 133 21.29 1.92 26.10
N GLY A 134 22.58 1.84 25.82
CA GLY A 134 23.13 1.91 24.47
C GLY A 134 22.66 0.75 23.59
N ILE A 135 22.72 -0.49 24.10
CA ILE A 135 22.25 -1.69 23.40
C ILE A 135 20.76 -1.60 23.09
N LEU A 136 19.93 -1.23 24.07
CA LEU A 136 18.49 -1.10 23.86
C LEU A 136 18.14 0.05 22.91
N ALA A 137 18.81 1.19 23.02
CA ALA A 137 18.62 2.31 22.09
C ALA A 137 19.00 1.91 20.66
N TRP A 138 20.12 1.20 20.47
CA TRP A 138 20.55 0.68 19.18
C TRP A 138 19.55 -0.35 18.62
N ALA A 139 19.13 -1.32 19.42
CA ALA A 139 18.16 -2.33 19.01
C ALA A 139 16.82 -1.70 18.59
N VAL A 140 16.33 -0.71 19.34
CA VAL A 140 15.12 0.04 19.02
C VAL A 140 15.28 0.86 17.74
N ALA A 141 16.43 1.51 17.54
CA ALA A 141 16.71 2.25 16.31
C ALA A 141 16.72 1.31 15.09
N ARG A 142 17.40 0.17 15.20
CA ARG A 142 17.46 -0.87 14.16
C ARG A 142 16.08 -1.43 13.83
N ALA A 143 15.28 -1.74 14.85
CA ALA A 143 13.91 -2.25 14.68
C ALA A 143 12.99 -1.22 14.01
N ARG A 144 13.09 0.06 14.40
CA ARG A 144 12.34 1.15 13.77
C ARG A 144 12.71 1.31 12.30
N ASP A 145 13.99 1.26 11.97
CA ASP A 145 14.45 1.37 10.58
C ASP A 145 13.94 0.22 9.70
N LEU A 146 13.91 -1.01 10.25
CA LEU A 146 13.33 -2.16 9.55
C LEU A 146 11.83 -1.96 9.28
N LEU A 147 11.06 -1.54 10.29
CA LEU A 147 9.62 -1.32 10.17
C LEU A 147 9.26 -0.19 9.19
N VAL A 148 10.10 0.84 9.08
CA VAL A 148 9.88 1.93 8.13
C VAL A 148 10.17 1.46 6.71
N ARG A 149 11.27 0.74 6.49
CA ARG A 149 11.67 0.26 5.16
C ARG A 149 10.61 -0.67 4.54
N THR A 150 10.08 -1.62 5.32
CA THR A 150 9.02 -2.53 4.85
C THR A 150 7.74 -1.81 4.44
N ASN A 151 7.38 -0.71 5.12
CA ASN A 151 6.17 0.05 4.79
C ASN A 151 6.35 0.91 3.53
N VAL A 152 7.56 1.45 3.29
CA VAL A 152 7.82 2.25 2.08
C VAL A 152 7.81 1.37 0.84
N GLU A 153 8.44 0.18 0.90
CA GLU A 153 8.46 -0.77 -0.21
C GLU A 153 7.07 -1.34 -0.50
N ALA A 154 6.32 -1.72 0.54
CA ALA A 154 4.94 -2.20 0.36
C ALA A 154 4.00 -1.13 -0.20
N ALA A 155 4.13 0.13 0.23
CA ALA A 155 3.34 1.24 -0.30
C ALA A 155 3.70 1.55 -1.76
N ALA A 156 4.99 1.50 -2.11
CA ALA A 156 5.45 1.70 -3.48
C ALA A 156 4.94 0.57 -4.41
N ALA A 157 5.05 -0.69 -3.99
CA ALA A 157 4.54 -1.83 -4.73
C ALA A 157 3.01 -1.77 -4.91
N HIS A 158 2.27 -1.38 -3.87
CA HIS A 158 0.83 -1.18 -3.97
C HIS A 158 0.46 -0.07 -4.94
N ASN A 159 1.15 1.08 -4.88
CA ASN A 159 0.92 2.18 -5.82
C ASN A 159 1.24 1.77 -7.27
N LEU A 160 2.30 1.00 -7.50
CA LEU A 160 2.66 0.51 -8.84
C LEU A 160 1.63 -0.50 -9.37
N SER A 161 1.07 -1.36 -8.51
CA SER A 161 0.04 -2.33 -8.91
C SER A 161 -1.23 -1.70 -9.46
N ARG A 162 -1.53 -0.43 -9.14
CA ARG A 162 -2.68 0.29 -9.69
C ARG A 162 -2.49 0.73 -11.16
N PHE A 163 -1.26 0.65 -11.67
CA PHE A 163 -0.93 0.94 -13.06
C PHE A 163 -0.78 -0.32 -13.92
N LEU A 164 -0.96 -1.50 -13.32
CA LEU A 164 -0.85 -2.80 -13.97
C LEU A 164 -2.21 -3.49 -13.93
N ASP A 165 -2.54 -4.28 -14.95
CA ASP A 165 -3.70 -5.15 -14.88
C ASP A 165 -3.53 -6.21 -13.77
N PRO A 166 -4.62 -6.75 -13.19
CA PRO A 166 -4.52 -7.72 -12.09
C PRO A 166 -3.69 -8.96 -12.41
N GLY A 167 -3.66 -9.40 -13.68
CA GLY A 167 -2.86 -10.51 -14.18
C GLY A 167 -1.37 -10.17 -14.24
N ALA A 168 -1.01 -9.00 -14.79
CA ALA A 168 0.36 -8.47 -14.71
C ALA A 168 0.83 -8.32 -13.27
N ALA A 169 0.01 -7.72 -12.40
CA ALA A 169 0.36 -7.48 -11.01
C ALA A 169 0.58 -8.81 -10.25
N ALA A 170 -0.23 -9.83 -10.52
CA ALA A 170 -0.02 -11.18 -9.97
C ALA A 170 1.29 -11.79 -10.47
N ARG A 171 1.57 -11.73 -11.77
CA ARG A 171 2.82 -12.25 -12.33
C ARG A 171 4.06 -11.54 -11.79
N VAL A 172 4.04 -10.22 -11.64
CA VAL A 172 5.14 -9.45 -11.03
C VAL A 172 5.38 -9.85 -9.58
N ARG A 173 4.32 -10.16 -8.81
CA ARG A 173 4.45 -10.61 -7.42
C ARG A 173 4.96 -12.05 -7.31
N ASP A 174 4.50 -12.93 -8.19
CA ASP A 174 4.77 -14.37 -8.13
C ASP A 174 6.07 -14.75 -8.84
N SER A 175 6.61 -13.88 -9.70
CA SER A 175 7.88 -14.09 -10.38
C SER A 175 9.07 -13.92 -9.43
N VAL A 176 9.73 -15.03 -9.10
CA VAL A 176 11.01 -15.05 -8.35
C VAL A 176 12.18 -14.51 -9.19
N ALA A 177 12.02 -14.41 -10.52
CA ALA A 177 13.00 -13.88 -11.47
C ALA A 177 12.48 -12.61 -12.17
N ASP A 178 13.39 -11.73 -12.60
CA ASP A 178 13.06 -10.54 -13.37
C ASP A 178 12.30 -10.89 -14.64
N LEU A 179 11.14 -10.25 -14.86
CA LEU A 179 10.40 -10.32 -16.11
C LEU A 179 11.22 -9.75 -17.26
N ARG A 180 11.36 -10.49 -18.37
CA ARG A 180 12.13 -10.06 -19.54
C ARG A 180 11.22 -9.76 -20.73
N PRO A 181 11.58 -8.80 -21.61
CA PRO A 181 10.95 -8.67 -22.91
C PRO A 181 10.91 -10.01 -23.65
N GLY A 182 9.73 -10.39 -24.15
CA GLY A 182 9.51 -11.67 -24.83
C GLY A 182 8.94 -12.77 -23.94
N ASP A 183 8.89 -12.58 -22.62
CA ASP A 183 8.22 -13.51 -21.72
C ASP A 183 6.70 -13.41 -21.88
N GLY A 184 6.05 -14.45 -22.40
CA GLY A 184 4.62 -14.46 -22.64
C GLY A 184 4.07 -15.85 -22.90
N GLU A 185 2.75 -15.97 -22.78
CA GLU A 185 2.05 -17.22 -23.06
C GLU A 185 1.03 -17.00 -24.18
N ILE A 186 0.95 -17.94 -25.12
CA ILE A 186 -0.11 -17.95 -26.14
C ILE A 186 -1.35 -18.58 -25.51
N LYS A 187 -2.45 -17.82 -25.48
CA LYS A 187 -3.72 -18.27 -24.91
C LYS A 187 -4.90 -17.77 -25.76
N PRO A 188 -6.02 -18.51 -25.79
CA PRO A 188 -7.26 -18.00 -26.37
C PRO A 188 -7.78 -16.83 -25.52
N ALA A 189 -8.18 -15.75 -26.19
CA ALA A 189 -8.73 -14.57 -25.55
C ALA A 189 -9.80 -13.93 -26.44
N ALA A 190 -10.78 -13.29 -25.80
CA ALA A 190 -11.62 -12.31 -26.48
C ALA A 190 -11.10 -10.92 -26.16
N ILE A 191 -10.90 -10.11 -27.20
CA ILE A 191 -10.39 -8.74 -27.11
C ILE A 191 -11.53 -7.80 -27.42
N LEU A 192 -11.88 -6.95 -26.44
CA LEU A 192 -12.95 -5.97 -26.54
C LEU A 192 -12.35 -4.57 -26.45
N PHE A 193 -12.67 -3.75 -27.44
CA PHE A 193 -12.46 -2.30 -27.44
C PHE A 193 -13.76 -1.61 -27.06
N LEU A 194 -13.69 -0.75 -26.05
CA LEU A 194 -14.78 0.12 -25.64
C LEU A 194 -14.37 1.57 -25.85
N ASP A 195 -15.01 2.27 -26.78
CA ASP A 195 -14.70 3.66 -27.12
C ASP A 195 -15.90 4.59 -26.86
N LEU A 196 -15.62 5.86 -26.59
CA LEU A 196 -16.63 6.85 -26.23
C LEU A 196 -17.03 7.73 -27.42
N ARG A 197 -18.27 7.54 -27.90
CA ARG A 197 -18.81 8.37 -28.98
C ARG A 197 -19.24 9.73 -28.47
N GLY A 198 -18.78 10.76 -29.19
CA GLY A 198 -19.03 12.16 -28.85
C GLY A 198 -18.02 12.75 -27.87
N PHE A 199 -16.97 12.01 -27.47
CA PHE A 199 -15.96 12.49 -26.54
C PHE A 199 -15.25 13.75 -27.01
N SER A 200 -14.74 13.79 -28.25
CA SER A 200 -14.02 14.97 -28.76
C SER A 200 -14.90 16.23 -28.73
N ALA A 201 -16.19 16.10 -29.05
CA ALA A 201 -17.14 17.21 -28.99
C ALA A 201 -17.46 17.61 -27.53
N ALA A 202 -17.62 16.64 -26.63
CA ALA A 202 -17.86 16.90 -25.22
C ALA A 202 -16.66 17.55 -24.51
N CYS A 203 -15.44 17.34 -25.01
CA CYS A 203 -14.21 17.89 -24.46
C CYS A 203 -13.74 19.20 -25.09
N ALA A 204 -14.33 19.62 -26.22
CA ALA A 204 -13.84 20.77 -27.01
C ALA A 204 -13.67 22.05 -26.18
N ASP A 205 -14.61 22.31 -25.26
CA ASP A 205 -14.64 23.51 -24.42
C ASP A 205 -14.33 23.23 -22.93
N LEU A 206 -13.92 21.99 -22.59
CA LEU A 206 -13.61 21.63 -21.20
C LEU A 206 -12.16 21.99 -20.84
N PRO A 207 -11.91 22.57 -19.64
CA PRO A 207 -10.56 22.67 -19.11
C PRO A 207 -10.00 21.27 -18.83
N GLY A 208 -8.68 21.12 -18.75
CA GLY A 208 -8.03 19.81 -18.54
C GLY A 208 -8.55 19.05 -17.31
N ALA A 209 -8.88 19.74 -16.21
CA ALA A 209 -9.51 19.13 -15.04
C ALA A 209 -10.91 18.56 -15.33
N GLY A 210 -11.69 19.20 -16.21
CA GLY A 210 -12.99 18.73 -16.67
C GLY A 210 -12.89 17.49 -17.56
N VAL A 211 -11.88 17.44 -18.44
CA VAL A 211 -11.60 16.25 -19.27
C VAL A 211 -11.24 15.05 -18.38
N ILE A 212 -10.38 15.25 -17.37
CA ILE A 212 -10.04 14.19 -16.41
C ILE A 212 -11.27 13.73 -15.63
N ALA A 213 -12.10 14.66 -15.15
CA ALA A 213 -13.33 14.32 -14.43
C ALA A 213 -14.32 13.52 -15.31
N LEU A 214 -14.40 13.85 -16.61
CA LEU A 214 -15.23 13.11 -17.55
C LEU A 214 -14.71 11.69 -17.77
N LEU A 215 -13.39 11.53 -17.95
CA LEU A 215 -12.77 10.21 -18.06
C LEU A 215 -12.93 9.38 -16.78
N GLN A 216 -12.86 10.02 -15.60
CA GLN A 216 -13.11 9.36 -14.33
C GLN A 216 -14.57 8.91 -14.19
N ASP A 217 -15.54 9.75 -14.54
CA ASP A 217 -16.98 9.39 -14.55
C ASP A 217 -17.23 8.21 -15.51
N TYR A 218 -16.67 8.27 -16.72
CA TYR A 218 -16.69 7.18 -17.70
C TYR A 218 -16.10 5.88 -17.13
N GLN A 219 -14.85 5.89 -16.69
CA GLN A 219 -14.17 4.70 -16.17
C GLN A 219 -14.87 4.11 -14.94
N SER A 220 -15.32 4.96 -14.01
CA SER A 220 -16.01 4.53 -12.78
C SER A 220 -17.32 3.78 -13.03
N ARG A 221 -17.94 3.98 -14.22
CA ARG A 221 -19.19 3.33 -14.60
C ARG A 221 -18.98 2.02 -15.33
N PHE A 222 -18.04 1.98 -16.28
CA PHE A 222 -17.92 0.84 -17.20
C PHE A 222 -16.87 -0.18 -16.77
N VAL A 223 -15.77 0.25 -16.13
CA VAL A 223 -14.73 -0.68 -15.65
C VAL A 223 -15.29 -1.72 -14.67
N PRO A 224 -16.11 -1.38 -13.66
CA PRO A 224 -16.66 -2.38 -12.75
C PRO A 224 -17.54 -3.43 -13.45
N ILE A 225 -18.26 -3.05 -14.51
CA ILE A 225 -19.11 -3.97 -15.30
C ILE A 225 -18.23 -4.98 -16.05
N LEU A 226 -17.14 -4.50 -16.66
CA LEU A 226 -16.16 -5.32 -17.37
C LEU A 226 -15.45 -6.29 -16.42
N GLU A 227 -14.96 -5.80 -15.27
CA GLU A 227 -14.27 -6.62 -14.28
C GLU A 227 -15.19 -7.67 -13.65
N ALA A 228 -16.45 -7.32 -13.36
CA ALA A 228 -17.44 -8.26 -12.83
C ALA A 228 -17.76 -9.40 -13.81
N ALA A 229 -17.66 -9.14 -15.12
CA ALA A 229 -17.78 -10.15 -16.18
C ALA A 229 -16.49 -10.95 -16.42
N GLY A 230 -15.42 -10.71 -15.65
CA GLY A 230 -14.14 -11.40 -15.79
C GLY A 230 -13.21 -10.79 -16.84
N GLY A 231 -13.50 -9.58 -17.32
CA GLY A 231 -12.60 -8.81 -18.20
C GLY A 231 -11.43 -8.22 -17.42
N SER A 232 -10.24 -8.26 -18.01
CA SER A 232 -9.04 -7.58 -17.52
C SER A 232 -8.79 -6.33 -18.34
N ILE A 233 -8.69 -5.17 -17.68
CA ILE A 233 -8.34 -3.90 -18.34
C ILE A 233 -6.85 -3.92 -18.66
N ASP A 234 -6.51 -4.02 -19.95
CA ASP A 234 -5.12 -4.04 -20.42
C ASP A 234 -4.53 -2.63 -20.38
N LYS A 235 -5.17 -1.68 -21.08
CA LYS A 235 -4.76 -0.27 -21.06
C LYS A 235 -5.88 0.68 -21.45
N TYR A 236 -5.70 1.94 -21.06
CA TYR A 236 -6.50 3.07 -21.52
C TYR A 236 -5.86 3.71 -22.75
N LEU A 237 -6.67 4.01 -23.77
CA LEU A 237 -6.27 4.56 -25.06
C LEU A 237 -6.98 5.90 -25.28
N GLY A 238 -6.71 6.87 -24.41
CA GLY A 238 -7.50 8.11 -24.35
C GLY A 238 -8.87 7.85 -23.73
N ASP A 239 -9.92 7.95 -24.55
CA ASP A 239 -11.30 7.58 -24.23
C ASP A 239 -11.63 6.11 -24.53
N GLY A 240 -10.73 5.41 -25.20
CA GLY A 240 -10.80 3.97 -25.42
C GLY A 240 -10.35 3.15 -24.20
N ILE A 241 -10.96 1.98 -24.01
CA ILE A 241 -10.54 0.96 -23.05
C ILE A 241 -10.30 -0.34 -23.82
N LEU A 242 -9.08 -0.88 -23.69
CA LEU A 242 -8.74 -2.21 -24.18
C LEU A 242 -8.96 -3.23 -23.07
N VAL A 243 -9.80 -4.22 -23.33
CA VAL A 243 -10.18 -5.26 -22.37
C VAL A 243 -9.88 -6.62 -22.98
N SER A 244 -9.32 -7.51 -22.17
CA SER A 244 -9.11 -8.91 -22.55
C SER A 244 -9.85 -9.86 -21.60
N PHE A 245 -10.54 -10.84 -22.16
CA PHE A 245 -11.18 -11.92 -21.42
C PHE A 245 -10.38 -13.20 -21.62
N GLY A 246 -10.22 -14.00 -20.56
CA GLY A 246 -9.47 -15.27 -20.61
C GLY A 246 -7.96 -15.17 -20.35
N THR A 247 -7.38 -13.96 -20.35
CA THR A 247 -5.93 -13.71 -20.24
C THR A 247 -5.41 -13.70 -18.80
N ALA A 248 -6.07 -12.95 -17.91
CA ALA A 248 -5.75 -12.90 -16.49
C ALA A 248 -6.23 -14.16 -15.75
N ARG A 249 -7.35 -14.71 -16.17
CA ARG A 249 -7.92 -15.97 -15.66
C ARG A 249 -8.54 -16.75 -16.80
N ALA A 250 -8.10 -18.00 -16.98
CA ALA A 250 -8.73 -18.89 -17.94
C ALA A 250 -10.15 -19.24 -17.48
N THR A 251 -11.16 -18.86 -18.26
CA THR A 251 -12.57 -19.20 -18.01
C THR A 251 -13.06 -20.33 -18.93
N GLY A 252 -12.40 -20.53 -20.09
CA GLY A 252 -12.89 -21.38 -21.16
C GLY A 252 -14.19 -20.86 -21.80
N ARG A 253 -14.56 -19.62 -21.45
CA ARG A 253 -15.78 -18.92 -21.85
C ARG A 253 -15.47 -17.49 -22.30
N GLU A 254 -14.24 -17.20 -22.66
CA GLU A 254 -13.76 -15.83 -22.91
C GLU A 254 -14.58 -15.08 -23.97
N ALA A 255 -15.00 -15.73 -25.06
CA ALA A 255 -15.86 -15.12 -26.07
C ALA A 255 -17.30 -14.97 -25.59
N ALA A 256 -17.81 -15.94 -24.83
CA ALA A 256 -19.14 -15.85 -24.22
C ALA A 256 -19.22 -14.74 -23.16
N ASP A 257 -18.18 -14.59 -22.33
CA ASP A 257 -18.07 -13.57 -21.30
C ASP A 257 -18.02 -12.17 -21.94
N ALA A 258 -17.21 -11.98 -23.00
CA ALA A 258 -17.15 -10.75 -23.78
C ALA A 258 -18.48 -10.41 -24.48
N ALA A 259 -19.21 -11.41 -25.00
CA ALA A 259 -20.52 -11.19 -25.61
C ALA A 259 -21.62 -10.91 -24.57
N ALA A 260 -21.55 -11.55 -23.41
CA ALA A 260 -22.56 -11.44 -22.35
C ALA A 260 -22.52 -10.11 -21.59
N VAL A 261 -21.38 -9.41 -21.57
CA VAL A 261 -21.26 -8.10 -20.88
C VAL A 261 -21.89 -6.95 -21.68
N ILE A 262 -22.06 -7.12 -22.99
CA ILE A 262 -22.49 -6.05 -23.91
C ILE A 262 -23.84 -5.42 -23.52
N PRO A 263 -24.92 -6.19 -23.22
CA PRO A 263 -26.19 -5.60 -22.81
C PRO A 263 -26.08 -4.70 -21.56
N ALA A 264 -25.30 -5.12 -20.57
CA ALA A 264 -25.10 -4.35 -19.34
C ALA A 264 -24.34 -3.03 -19.60
N LEU A 265 -23.36 -3.05 -20.50
CA LEU A 265 -22.66 -1.83 -20.93
C LEU A 265 -23.61 -0.86 -21.65
N LEU A 266 -24.44 -1.38 -22.56
CA LEU A 266 -25.40 -0.58 -23.32
C LEU A 266 -26.49 0.03 -22.42
N GLU A 267 -27.00 -0.73 -21.45
CA GLU A 267 -27.94 -0.24 -20.44
C GLU A 267 -27.33 0.89 -19.60
N SER A 268 -26.13 0.68 -19.07
CA SER A 268 -25.40 1.70 -18.30
C SER A 268 -25.12 2.97 -19.13
N ALA A 269 -24.84 2.83 -20.42
CA ALA A 269 -24.67 3.97 -21.33
C ALA A 269 -25.98 4.71 -21.61
N ALA A 270 -27.10 4.00 -21.75
CA ALA A 270 -28.42 4.61 -21.90
C ALA A 270 -28.77 5.42 -20.64
N ASP A 271 -28.50 4.87 -19.46
CA ASP A 271 -28.72 5.53 -18.17
C ASP A 271 -27.85 6.79 -18.03
N TRP A 272 -26.57 6.67 -18.35
CA TRP A 272 -25.65 7.80 -18.30
C TRP A 272 -26.06 8.92 -19.26
N ARG A 273 -26.51 8.59 -20.47
CA ARG A 273 -27.03 9.57 -21.42
C ARG A 273 -28.26 10.31 -20.86
N ARG A 274 -29.19 9.60 -20.21
CA ARG A 274 -30.37 10.23 -19.57
C ARG A 274 -29.95 11.16 -18.43
N GLN A 275 -28.98 10.74 -17.60
CA GLN A 275 -28.44 11.57 -16.52
C GLN A 275 -27.77 12.84 -17.05
N ARG A 276 -26.95 12.73 -18.10
CA ARG A 276 -26.30 13.88 -18.74
C ARG A 276 -27.31 14.84 -19.36
N ALA A 277 -28.33 14.30 -20.04
CA ALA A 277 -29.41 15.12 -20.61
C ALA A 277 -30.17 15.90 -19.53
N ALA A 278 -30.47 15.28 -18.38
CA ALA A 278 -31.10 15.96 -17.24
C ALA A 278 -30.24 17.08 -16.63
N GLN A 279 -28.92 17.02 -16.84
CA GLN A 279 -27.96 18.05 -16.42
C GLN A 279 -27.67 19.09 -17.52
N GLY A 280 -28.33 18.99 -18.69
CA GLY A 280 -28.06 19.87 -19.84
C GLY A 280 -26.69 19.64 -20.50
N LEU A 281 -26.05 18.50 -20.24
CA LEU A 281 -24.74 18.16 -20.80
C LEU A 281 -24.87 17.44 -22.15
N PRO A 282 -23.86 17.54 -23.05
CA PRO A 282 -23.85 16.82 -24.31
C PRO A 282 -24.01 15.30 -24.11
N PRO A 283 -24.82 14.62 -24.94
CA PRO A 283 -25.02 13.19 -24.86
C PRO A 283 -23.72 12.46 -25.22
N LEU A 284 -23.48 11.34 -24.54
CA LEU A 284 -22.39 10.41 -24.83
C LEU A 284 -22.97 9.01 -25.07
N ASP A 285 -22.27 8.23 -25.87
CA ASP A 285 -22.62 6.85 -26.20
C ASP A 285 -21.38 5.97 -26.26
N LEU A 286 -21.57 4.66 -26.35
CA LEU A 286 -20.49 3.70 -26.50
C LEU A 286 -20.36 3.19 -27.94
N CYS A 287 -19.13 2.81 -28.27
CA CYS A 287 -18.79 1.92 -29.35
C CYS A 287 -18.14 0.69 -28.74
N ILE A 288 -18.71 -0.48 -28.97
CA ILE A 288 -18.17 -1.76 -28.50
C ILE A 288 -17.77 -2.57 -29.72
N ALA A 289 -16.51 -2.96 -29.80
CA ALA A 289 -16.01 -3.83 -30.84
C ALA A 289 -15.24 -4.98 -30.22
N PHE A 290 -15.51 -6.22 -30.60
CA PHE A 290 -14.72 -7.33 -30.09
C PHE A 290 -14.42 -8.40 -31.14
N ASP A 291 -13.31 -9.08 -30.92
CA ASP A 291 -12.89 -10.25 -31.69
C ASP A 291 -12.36 -11.34 -30.74
N HIS A 292 -12.20 -12.56 -31.24
CA HIS A 292 -11.70 -13.70 -30.47
C HIS A 292 -10.61 -14.42 -31.26
N GLY A 293 -9.53 -14.78 -30.56
CA GLY A 293 -8.45 -15.55 -31.14
C GLY A 293 -7.33 -15.84 -30.16
N ASN A 294 -6.29 -16.49 -30.64
CA ASN A 294 -5.07 -16.68 -29.86
C ASN A 294 -4.28 -15.38 -29.79
N VAL A 295 -3.92 -14.98 -28.58
CA VAL A 295 -3.07 -13.82 -28.31
C VAL A 295 -1.87 -14.22 -27.47
N VAL A 296 -0.78 -13.50 -27.63
CA VAL A 296 0.35 -13.51 -26.70
C VAL A 296 0.02 -12.58 -25.55
N HIS A 297 -0.04 -13.12 -24.34
CA HIS A 297 -0.18 -12.35 -23.10
C HIS A 297 1.16 -12.31 -22.37
N GLY A 298 1.85 -11.17 -22.41
CA GLY A 298 3.24 -11.12 -21.99
C GLY A 298 3.88 -9.73 -21.94
N VAL A 299 5.18 -9.73 -21.68
CA VAL A 299 6.01 -8.55 -21.49
C VAL A 299 6.60 -8.11 -22.82
N VAL A 300 6.33 -6.87 -23.19
CA VAL A 300 6.84 -6.22 -24.41
C VAL A 300 7.54 -4.92 -24.01
N GLY A 301 8.56 -4.53 -24.77
CA GLY A 301 9.28 -3.29 -24.52
C GLY A 301 10.80 -3.45 -24.60
N HIS A 302 11.52 -2.47 -24.07
CA HIS A 302 12.97 -2.42 -24.14
C HIS A 302 13.57 -1.72 -22.92
N GLY A 303 14.66 -2.28 -22.39
CA GLY A 303 15.33 -1.78 -21.18
C GLY A 303 14.36 -1.72 -20.00
N ASP A 304 14.33 -0.58 -19.32
CA ASP A 304 13.46 -0.36 -18.15
C ASP A 304 12.02 0.03 -18.51
N ARG A 305 11.70 0.14 -19.81
CA ARG A 305 10.34 0.43 -20.29
C ARG A 305 9.68 -0.86 -20.77
N LEU A 306 9.11 -1.56 -19.80
CA LEU A 306 8.35 -2.78 -20.02
C LEU A 306 6.86 -2.50 -19.88
N GLU A 307 6.07 -3.11 -20.76
CA GLU A 307 4.63 -3.11 -20.73
C GLU A 307 4.17 -4.56 -20.76
N PHE A 308 3.32 -4.94 -19.80
CA PHE A 308 2.66 -6.22 -19.82
C PHE A 308 1.32 -6.05 -20.55
N THR A 309 1.12 -6.75 -21.66
CA THR A 309 -0.02 -6.50 -22.54
C THR A 309 -0.38 -7.72 -23.40
N VAL A 310 -1.51 -7.63 -24.09
CA VAL A 310 -1.95 -8.57 -25.12
C VAL A 310 -1.51 -8.15 -26.52
N ILE A 311 -0.96 -9.09 -27.29
CA ILE A 311 -0.59 -8.88 -28.69
C ILE A 311 -1.12 -10.04 -29.53
N GLY A 312 -1.73 -9.73 -30.66
CA GLY A 312 -2.18 -10.73 -31.60
C GLY A 312 -3.08 -10.15 -32.67
N ASP A 313 -3.46 -10.98 -33.63
CA ASP A 313 -4.33 -10.55 -34.73
C ASP A 313 -5.70 -10.10 -34.22
N ALA A 314 -6.27 -10.81 -33.23
CA ALA A 314 -7.54 -10.43 -32.60
C ALA A 314 -7.53 -9.01 -32.01
N VAL A 315 -6.39 -8.56 -31.46
CA VAL A 315 -6.24 -7.18 -30.95
C VAL A 315 -6.31 -6.18 -32.10
N ASN A 316 -5.62 -6.46 -33.20
CA ASN A 316 -5.60 -5.60 -34.38
C ASN A 316 -6.97 -5.55 -35.08
N VAL A 317 -7.66 -6.69 -35.18
CA VAL A 317 -8.99 -6.77 -35.78
C VAL A 317 -10.00 -6.01 -34.93
N ALA A 318 -10.04 -6.24 -33.61
CA ALA A 318 -10.95 -5.52 -32.72
C ALA A 318 -10.74 -3.99 -32.76
N ALA A 319 -9.48 -3.52 -32.83
CA ALA A 319 -9.17 -2.09 -32.97
C ALA A 319 -9.68 -1.50 -34.30
N LYS A 320 -9.64 -2.26 -35.40
CA LYS A 320 -10.17 -1.82 -36.70
C LYS A 320 -11.70 -1.86 -36.73
N LEU A 321 -12.31 -2.84 -36.07
CA LEU A 321 -13.76 -2.95 -35.94
C LEU A 321 -14.36 -1.79 -35.14
N GLU A 322 -13.68 -1.28 -34.11
CA GLU A 322 -14.11 -0.09 -33.37
C GLU A 322 -14.34 1.08 -34.34
N LYS A 323 -13.37 1.36 -35.20
CA LYS A 323 -13.46 2.43 -36.21
C LYS A 323 -14.55 2.12 -37.24
N HIS A 324 -14.62 0.88 -37.71
CA HIS A 324 -15.59 0.43 -38.72
C HIS A 324 -17.04 0.45 -38.22
N ALA A 325 -17.26 0.34 -36.90
CA ALA A 325 -18.60 0.40 -36.32
C ALA A 325 -19.35 1.70 -36.66
N LYS A 326 -18.62 2.80 -36.94
CA LYS A 326 -19.21 4.07 -37.40
C LYS A 326 -19.80 3.95 -38.81
N VAL A 327 -19.13 3.22 -39.71
CA VAL A 327 -19.60 2.95 -41.08
C VAL A 327 -20.88 2.10 -41.04
N GLU A 328 -20.93 1.13 -40.15
CA GLU A 328 -22.06 0.20 -40.00
C GLU A 328 -23.21 0.75 -39.15
N GLY A 329 -23.07 1.94 -38.56
CA GLY A 329 -24.06 2.49 -37.62
C GLY A 329 -24.32 1.56 -36.43
N ALA A 330 -23.29 0.85 -35.95
CA ALA A 330 -23.40 -0.14 -34.88
C ALA A 330 -22.99 0.47 -33.54
N ARG A 331 -23.69 0.15 -32.44
CA ARG A 331 -23.20 0.39 -31.07
C ARG A 331 -22.33 -0.76 -30.58
N ALA A 332 -22.62 -1.97 -31.02
CA ALA A 332 -21.84 -3.16 -30.72
C ALA A 332 -21.62 -3.99 -31.99
N ILE A 333 -20.37 -4.33 -32.28
CA ILE A 333 -19.95 -5.10 -33.45
C ILE A 333 -18.95 -6.19 -33.06
N ALA A 334 -19.02 -7.33 -33.74
CA ALA A 334 -18.06 -8.41 -33.57
C ALA A 334 -17.78 -9.10 -34.90
N THR A 335 -16.67 -9.83 -34.98
CA THR A 335 -16.48 -10.79 -36.08
C THR A 335 -17.47 -11.95 -35.95
N PHE A 336 -17.83 -12.56 -37.07
CA PHE A 336 -18.66 -13.76 -37.05
C PHE A 336 -17.98 -14.92 -36.31
N SER A 337 -16.66 -15.07 -36.47
CA SER A 337 -15.86 -16.07 -35.75
C SER A 337 -15.94 -15.91 -34.23
N ALA A 338 -15.89 -14.68 -33.73
CA ALA A 338 -16.02 -14.41 -32.30
C ALA A 338 -17.41 -14.78 -31.77
N ILE A 339 -18.47 -14.49 -32.53
CA ILE A 339 -19.83 -14.90 -32.17
C ILE A 339 -20.03 -16.42 -32.25
N ALA A 340 -19.43 -17.08 -33.24
CA ALA A 340 -19.45 -18.53 -33.33
C ALA A 340 -18.74 -19.18 -32.11
N ALA A 341 -17.59 -18.64 -31.70
CA ALA A 341 -16.88 -19.06 -30.50
C ALA A 341 -17.71 -18.81 -29.23
N ALA A 342 -18.34 -17.64 -29.09
CA ALA A 342 -19.22 -17.33 -27.98
C ALA A 342 -20.39 -18.33 -27.87
N ARG A 343 -21.02 -18.68 -29.00
CA ARG A 343 -22.09 -19.70 -29.06
C ARG A 343 -21.60 -21.08 -28.67
N ALA A 344 -20.42 -21.49 -29.14
CA ALA A 344 -19.79 -22.73 -28.73
C ALA A 344 -19.48 -22.78 -27.23
N GLN A 345 -19.25 -21.60 -26.61
CA GLN A 345 -19.04 -21.42 -25.17
C GLN A 345 -20.33 -21.18 -24.37
N GLY A 346 -21.49 -21.41 -24.99
CA GLY A 346 -22.81 -21.39 -24.35
C GLY A 346 -23.49 -20.03 -24.32
N TRP A 347 -23.03 -19.04 -25.08
CA TRP A 347 -23.76 -17.77 -25.26
C TRP A 347 -24.97 -17.95 -26.19
N THR A 348 -26.15 -17.55 -25.73
CA THR A 348 -27.43 -17.73 -26.43
C THR A 348 -28.01 -16.43 -27.00
N GLY A 349 -27.26 -15.33 -26.95
CA GLY A 349 -27.71 -14.05 -27.49
C GLY A 349 -27.86 -14.05 -29.01
N ALA A 350 -28.60 -13.06 -29.49
CA ALA A 350 -28.82 -12.83 -30.91
C ALA A 350 -28.16 -11.51 -31.33
N GLY A 351 -27.59 -11.48 -32.53
CA GLY A 351 -27.22 -10.22 -33.17
C GLY A 351 -28.42 -9.60 -33.87
N SER A 352 -28.38 -8.28 -34.03
CA SER A 352 -29.36 -7.51 -34.79
C SER A 352 -29.28 -7.80 -36.29
N ARG A 353 -28.07 -7.80 -36.86
CA ARG A 353 -27.84 -8.15 -38.28
C ARG A 353 -26.46 -8.76 -38.52
N THR A 354 -26.34 -9.53 -39.59
CA THR A 354 -25.05 -10.05 -40.09
C THR A 354 -24.68 -9.30 -41.36
N VAL A 355 -23.40 -8.94 -41.51
CA VAL A 355 -22.84 -8.33 -42.71
C VAL A 355 -21.82 -9.29 -43.30
N THR A 356 -22.09 -9.82 -44.49
CA THR A 356 -21.21 -10.76 -45.16
C THR A 356 -20.18 -10.04 -46.01
N ALA A 357 -18.93 -10.52 -46.02
CA ALA A 357 -17.82 -9.97 -46.80
C ALA A 357 -17.64 -8.45 -46.64
N ALA A 358 -17.67 -7.96 -45.40
CA ALA A 358 -17.46 -6.55 -45.10
C ALA A 358 -16.00 -6.16 -45.39
N LYS A 359 -15.83 -5.04 -46.11
CA LYS A 359 -14.52 -4.43 -46.34
C LYS A 359 -14.19 -3.49 -45.19
N VAL A 360 -13.39 -3.97 -44.25
CA VAL A 360 -12.92 -3.19 -43.10
C VAL A 360 -11.58 -2.55 -43.43
N GLU A 361 -11.46 -1.25 -43.18
CA GLU A 361 -10.23 -0.52 -43.47
C GLU A 361 -9.03 -1.13 -42.71
N GLY A 362 -7.95 -1.39 -43.45
CA GLY A 362 -6.74 -1.99 -42.90
C GLY A 362 -6.81 -3.52 -42.70
N ILE A 363 -7.92 -4.19 -43.02
CA ILE A 363 -8.00 -5.65 -43.11
C ILE A 363 -7.95 -6.03 -44.59
N SER A 364 -7.01 -6.90 -44.96
CA SER A 364 -6.75 -7.25 -46.36
C SER A 364 -7.85 -8.13 -46.98
N GLU A 365 -8.41 -9.04 -46.20
CA GLU A 365 -9.46 -9.96 -46.63
C GLU A 365 -10.83 -9.48 -46.11
N PRO A 366 -11.90 -9.58 -46.92
CA PRO A 366 -13.25 -9.33 -46.43
C PRO A 366 -13.60 -10.26 -45.28
N ILE A 367 -14.22 -9.72 -44.24
CA ILE A 367 -14.60 -10.48 -43.04
C ILE A 367 -16.11 -10.41 -42.80
N ASP A 368 -16.66 -11.49 -42.26
CA ASP A 368 -18.07 -11.52 -41.86
C ASP A 368 -18.22 -10.90 -40.48
N LEU A 369 -19.19 -9.98 -40.34
CA LEU A 369 -19.43 -9.22 -39.13
C LEU A 369 -20.82 -9.51 -38.59
N VAL A 370 -20.96 -9.41 -37.27
CA VAL A 370 -22.25 -9.44 -36.58
C VAL A 370 -22.42 -8.11 -35.86
N ILE A 371 -23.46 -7.38 -36.23
CA ILE A 371 -23.91 -6.21 -35.50
C ILE A 371 -24.82 -6.71 -34.38
N LEU A 372 -24.38 -6.52 -33.14
CA LEU A 372 -25.11 -6.94 -31.96
C LEU A 372 -26.18 -5.92 -31.60
N GLU A 373 -25.87 -4.64 -31.76
CA GLU A 373 -26.79 -3.54 -31.52
C GLU A 373 -26.58 -2.44 -32.55
N ALA A 374 -27.65 -1.99 -33.20
CA ALA A 374 -27.64 -0.87 -34.14
C ALA A 374 -27.91 0.46 -33.42
N ILE A 375 -27.47 1.59 -33.98
CA ILE A 375 -27.84 2.91 -33.49
C ILE A 375 -29.34 3.14 -33.77
N GLY A 376 -30.14 3.36 -32.72
CA GLY A 376 -31.56 3.67 -32.82
C GLY A 376 -32.51 2.46 -32.83
N GLY A 377 -31.97 1.26 -32.56
CA GLY A 377 -32.74 0.04 -32.27
C GLY A 377 -33.32 0.03 -30.86
#